data_AF-E9I3W8-F1
#
_entry.id   AF-E9I3W8-F1
#
_cell.length_a   1.000
_cell.length_b   1.000
_cell.length_c   1.000
_cell.angle_alpha   90.00
_cell.angle_beta   90.00
_cell.angle_gamma   90.00
#
_symmetry.space_group_name_H-M   'P 1'
#
loop_
_entity.id
_entity.type
_entity.pdbx_description
1 polymer ?
#
loop_
_entity_poly.entity_id
_entity_poly.type
_entity_poly.pdbx_seq_one_letter_code
_entity_poly.pdbx_strand_id
1 'polypeptide(L)'
;MCGYVPSRDFDFSSQINSSFSSSCPAVGGLESKCRPVKDCAVWYDLVLATPDAGCALADGGPGACCPDLPANSYGAPPLQENEKKAKQYNLEFNSPKQQFTSLDKFSVNSAAEAGRLQMKVTDTIETQLFVHNIFVLPGSSRATHALVFTSTAESDKMSRDAMIEAYTVTEIVKRFNIKPKDVQRTMKQFNLKDTILSGMCTADPVCDEKTIRSPYRTLDGSCNNIQRPSWGKSLTQFQRALPSAYADGVRTPRRAKNGGELP
;
A
#
# COMPACT_ATOMS: atom_id res chain seq x y z
N MET A 1 2.56 8.55 -0.31
CA MET A 1 3.70 9.48 -0.47
C MET A 1 4.22 9.88 0.90
N CYS A 2 3.39 9.84 1.93
CA CYS A 2 3.81 9.66 3.31
C CYS A 2 3.93 8.18 3.71
N GLY A 3 5.00 7.82 4.40
CA GLY A 3 5.37 6.44 4.67
C GLY A 3 6.18 5.81 3.54
N TYR A 4 7.50 5.91 3.65
CA TYR A 4 8.34 4.87 3.08
C TYR A 4 8.04 3.60 3.88
N VAL A 5 7.04 2.83 3.45
CA VAL A 5 7.21 1.38 3.55
C VAL A 5 8.23 1.10 2.48
N PRO A 6 9.46 0.70 2.83
CA PRO A 6 10.33 0.17 1.81
C PRO A 6 9.48 -0.90 1.12
N SER A 7 9.14 -0.69 -0.16
CA SER A 7 9.19 -1.86 -1.00
C SER A 7 10.63 -2.27 -0.86
N ARG A 8 10.87 -3.26 0.02
CA ARG A 8 11.98 -4.14 -0.20
C ARG A 8 11.85 -4.50 -1.67
N ASP A 9 12.74 -3.95 -2.47
CA ASP A 9 13.38 -4.79 -3.45
C ASP A 9 13.63 -6.09 -2.68
N PHE A 10 13.04 -7.17 -3.15
CA PHE A 10 13.51 -8.49 -2.81
C PHE A 10 14.96 -8.52 -3.30
N ASP A 11 15.85 -7.88 -2.56
CA ASP A 11 17.26 -7.87 -2.80
C ASP A 11 17.76 -9.19 -2.24
N PHE A 12 17.51 -10.23 -3.02
CA PHE A 12 18.17 -11.53 -2.91
C PHE A 12 19.69 -11.42 -3.18
N SER A 13 20.23 -10.21 -3.36
CA SER A 13 21.61 -9.99 -3.80
C SER A 13 22.60 -9.65 -2.68
N SER A 14 22.18 -9.53 -1.41
CA SER A 14 23.12 -9.20 -0.31
C SER A 14 23.54 -10.36 0.59
N GLN A 15 23.06 -11.59 0.34
CA GLN A 15 23.66 -12.81 0.89
C GLN A 15 23.63 -13.95 -0.13
N ILE A 16 24.22 -13.74 -1.31
CA ILE A 16 24.66 -14.86 -2.15
C ILE A 16 25.98 -15.37 -1.57
N ASN A 17 25.90 -15.96 -0.38
CA ASN A 17 26.78 -17.07 -0.04
C ASN A 17 25.94 -18.32 -0.19
N SER A 18 26.19 -18.98 -1.31
CA SER A 18 25.65 -20.27 -1.73
C SER A 18 25.29 -21.20 -0.58
N SER A 19 24.00 -21.35 -0.29
CA SER A 19 23.41 -22.57 0.27
C SER A 19 21.88 -22.45 0.26
N PHE A 20 21.28 -22.36 -0.94
CA PHE A 20 19.87 -22.76 -1.06
C PHE A 20 19.81 -24.24 -0.69
N SER A 21 19.34 -24.52 0.53
CA SER A 21 19.10 -25.88 0.98
C SER A 21 18.06 -26.52 0.07
N SER A 22 18.35 -27.71 -0.44
CA SER A 22 17.39 -28.54 -1.17
C SER A 22 16.27 -29.07 -0.26
N SER A 23 16.35 -28.82 1.05
CA SER A 23 15.39 -29.26 2.05
C SER A 23 14.89 -28.08 2.87
N CYS A 24 13.56 -27.93 2.92
CA CYS A 24 12.90 -26.88 3.69
C CYS A 24 12.91 -27.18 5.20
N PRO A 25 13.28 -26.21 6.07
CA PRO A 25 13.21 -26.41 7.51
C PRO A 25 11.76 -26.44 8.00
N ALA A 26 11.51 -27.11 9.13
CA ALA A 26 10.18 -27.07 9.75
C ALA A 26 9.84 -25.65 10.20
N VAL A 27 8.65 -25.17 9.86
CA VAL A 27 8.18 -23.81 10.19
C VAL A 27 7.08 -23.93 11.23
N GLY A 28 7.30 -23.37 12.41
CA GLY A 28 6.36 -23.49 13.53
C GLY A 28 6.16 -24.95 14.01
N GLY A 29 7.16 -25.80 13.84
CA GLY A 29 7.10 -27.23 14.20
C GLY A 29 6.34 -28.12 13.20
N LEU A 30 5.89 -27.56 12.08
CA LEU A 30 5.20 -28.28 11.02
C LEU A 30 6.14 -28.53 9.83
N GLU A 31 5.94 -29.67 9.17
CA GLU A 31 6.63 -29.98 7.92
C GLU A 31 6.29 -28.90 6.88
N SER A 32 7.32 -28.38 6.22
CA SER A 32 7.17 -27.28 5.27
C SER A 32 7.67 -27.70 3.89
N LYS A 33 7.10 -27.08 2.85
CA LYS A 33 7.47 -27.31 1.45
C LYS A 33 7.80 -25.99 0.80
N CYS A 34 8.68 -26.03 -0.20
CA CYS A 34 9.01 -24.84 -0.97
C CYS A 34 7.82 -24.43 -1.84
N ARG A 35 7.33 -23.21 -1.66
CA ARG A 35 6.15 -22.67 -2.36
C ARG A 35 6.36 -21.21 -2.77
N PRO A 36 5.57 -20.71 -3.73
CA PRO A 36 5.52 -19.29 -4.00
C PRO A 36 5.17 -18.51 -2.72
N VAL A 37 5.83 -17.37 -2.51
CA VAL A 37 5.69 -16.56 -1.29
C VAL A 37 4.23 -16.20 -0.99
N LYS A 38 3.39 -16.04 -2.01
CA LYS A 38 1.94 -15.80 -1.87
C LYS A 38 1.20 -16.91 -1.09
N ASP A 39 1.63 -18.16 -1.23
CA ASP A 39 0.96 -19.31 -0.62
C ASP A 39 1.38 -19.49 0.84
N CYS A 40 2.49 -18.84 1.22
CA CYS A 40 3.01 -18.79 2.57
C CYS A 40 2.48 -17.60 3.38
N ALA A 41 1.56 -16.80 2.83
CA ALA A 41 1.08 -15.57 3.46
C ALA A 41 0.46 -15.80 4.86
N VAL A 42 -0.23 -16.93 5.06
CA VAL A 42 -0.81 -17.29 6.36
C VAL A 42 0.27 -17.57 7.41
N TRP A 43 1.44 -18.03 6.97
CA TRP A 43 2.57 -18.38 7.81
C TRP A 43 3.64 -17.28 7.86
N TYR A 44 3.32 -16.07 7.38
CA TYR A 44 4.28 -15.00 7.12
C TYR A 44 5.23 -14.72 8.29
N ASP A 45 4.69 -14.55 9.49
CA ASP A 45 5.48 -14.24 10.68
C ASP A 45 6.44 -15.38 11.07
N LEU A 46 5.99 -16.63 10.89
CA LEU A 46 6.78 -17.82 11.22
C LEU A 46 7.87 -18.09 10.18
N VAL A 47 7.57 -17.90 8.90
CA VAL A 47 8.54 -18.01 7.80
C VAL A 47 9.64 -16.97 7.97
N LEU A 48 9.28 -15.73 8.33
CA LEU A 48 10.26 -14.67 8.58
C LEU A 48 11.16 -14.93 9.80
N ALA A 49 10.65 -15.60 10.82
CA ALA A 49 11.39 -15.94 12.03
C ALA A 49 12.22 -17.22 11.90
N THR A 50 12.01 -18.02 10.84
CA THR A 50 12.69 -19.30 10.62
C THR A 50 13.95 -19.09 9.76
N PRO A 51 15.16 -19.40 10.26
CA PRO A 51 16.38 -19.39 9.45
C PRO A 51 16.26 -20.34 8.26
N ASP A 52 16.83 -19.96 7.12
CA ASP A 52 16.84 -20.77 5.90
C ASP A 52 15.46 -21.14 5.34
N ALA A 53 14.42 -20.36 5.66
CA ALA A 53 13.09 -20.53 5.08
C ALA A 53 12.99 -20.05 3.61
N GLY A 54 14.08 -19.54 3.02
CA GLY A 54 14.14 -19.22 1.59
C GLY A 54 14.48 -20.45 0.76
N CYS A 55 13.80 -20.64 -0.37
CA CYS A 55 14.03 -21.80 -1.24
C CYS A 55 13.96 -21.43 -2.72
N ALA A 56 14.45 -22.32 -3.59
CA ALA A 56 14.31 -22.19 -5.04
C ALA A 56 13.15 -23.08 -5.52
N LEU A 57 12.21 -22.49 -6.25
CA LEU A 57 11.10 -23.20 -6.88
C LEU A 57 11.60 -24.04 -8.08
N ALA A 58 10.77 -24.98 -8.54
CA ALA A 58 11.11 -25.86 -9.67
C ALA A 58 11.38 -25.11 -10.99
N ASP A 59 10.89 -23.87 -11.10
CA ASP A 59 11.13 -22.95 -12.23
C ASP A 59 12.39 -22.08 -12.04
N GLY A 60 13.14 -22.27 -10.95
CA GLY A 60 14.30 -21.47 -10.57
C GLY A 60 13.95 -20.12 -9.91
N GLY A 61 12.67 -19.83 -9.73
CA GLY A 61 12.20 -18.62 -9.04
C GLY A 61 12.41 -18.68 -7.52
N PRO A 62 12.46 -17.53 -6.83
CA PRO A 62 12.53 -17.51 -5.38
C PRO A 62 11.20 -17.94 -4.75
N GLY A 63 11.25 -18.88 -3.82
CA GLY A 63 10.15 -19.34 -2.99
C GLY A 63 10.44 -19.19 -1.50
N ALA A 64 9.45 -19.55 -0.69
CA ALA A 64 9.58 -19.69 0.74
C ALA A 64 9.09 -21.08 1.19
N CYS A 65 9.76 -21.62 2.20
CA CYS A 65 9.38 -22.85 2.88
C CYS A 65 8.24 -22.54 3.84
N CYS A 66 7.06 -23.12 3.62
CA CYS A 66 5.95 -22.99 4.54
C CYS A 66 5.09 -24.25 4.61
N PRO A 67 4.39 -24.48 5.74
CA PRO A 67 3.49 -25.61 5.89
C PRO A 67 2.28 -25.52 4.97
N ASP A 68 1.59 -26.64 4.80
CA ASP A 68 0.27 -26.62 4.17
C ASP A 68 -0.69 -25.69 4.92
N LEU A 69 -1.60 -25.06 4.18
CA LEU A 69 -2.66 -24.27 4.80
C LEU A 69 -3.45 -25.17 5.76
N PRO A 70 -3.71 -24.72 7.00
CA PRO A 70 -4.52 -25.50 7.92
C PRO A 70 -5.86 -25.76 7.25
N ALA A 71 -6.24 -27.04 7.13
CA ALA A 71 -7.52 -27.40 6.57
C ALA A 71 -8.61 -26.74 7.43
N ASN A 72 -9.44 -25.90 6.82
CA ASN A 72 -10.61 -25.36 7.49
C ASN A 72 -11.41 -26.54 8.05
N SER A 73 -11.87 -26.44 9.31
CA SER A 73 -12.51 -27.49 10.12
C SER A 73 -13.78 -28.11 9.53
N TYR A 74 -14.15 -27.75 8.30
CA TYR A 74 -15.29 -28.26 7.54
C TYR A 74 -14.92 -29.36 6.53
N GLY A 75 -13.70 -29.93 6.59
CA GLY A 75 -13.35 -31.10 5.76
C GLY A 75 -13.43 -30.86 4.25
N ALA A 76 -13.43 -29.59 3.82
CA ALA A 76 -13.34 -29.26 2.42
C ALA A 76 -11.96 -29.73 1.92
N PRO A 77 -11.89 -30.52 0.83
CA PRO A 77 -10.60 -30.87 0.26
C PRO A 77 -9.84 -29.56 -0.03
N PRO A 78 -8.52 -29.51 0.19
CA PRO A 78 -7.71 -28.38 -0.22
C PRO A 78 -8.04 -28.08 -1.68
N LEU A 79 -8.17 -26.79 -2.02
CA LEU A 79 -8.43 -26.35 -3.39
C LEU A 79 -7.50 -27.15 -4.30
N GLN A 80 -8.07 -28.09 -5.05
CA GLN A 80 -7.27 -28.86 -6.00
C GLN A 80 -6.73 -27.82 -6.96
N GLU A 81 -5.40 -27.68 -6.94
CA GLU A 81 -4.67 -26.94 -7.93
C GLU A 81 -5.03 -27.58 -9.26
N ASN A 82 -6.03 -27.00 -9.94
CA ASN A 82 -6.18 -27.24 -11.34
C ASN A 82 -4.87 -26.71 -11.92
N GLU A 83 -3.96 -27.61 -12.26
CA GLU A 83 -2.76 -27.39 -13.06
C GLU A 83 -3.12 -26.90 -14.46
N LYS A 84 -4.05 -25.94 -14.59
CA LYS A 84 -3.94 -24.95 -15.63
C LYS A 84 -2.66 -24.22 -15.29
N LYS A 85 -1.53 -24.75 -15.79
CA LYS A 85 -0.21 -24.12 -15.81
C LYS A 85 -0.50 -22.64 -15.86
N ALA A 86 -0.29 -21.94 -14.75
CA ALA A 86 -0.38 -20.50 -14.74
C ALA A 86 0.47 -20.13 -15.94
N LYS A 87 -0.13 -19.53 -16.99
CA LYS A 87 0.67 -19.03 -18.10
C LYS A 87 1.75 -18.25 -17.40
N GLN A 88 2.99 -18.69 -17.57
CA GLN A 88 4.13 -18.04 -16.97
C GLN A 88 4.13 -16.67 -17.61
N TYR A 89 3.45 -15.74 -16.95
CA TYR A 89 3.68 -14.35 -17.15
C TYR A 89 5.06 -14.22 -16.56
N ASN A 90 6.07 -14.33 -17.42
CA ASN A 90 7.30 -13.61 -17.22
C ASN A 90 6.85 -12.15 -17.07
N LEU A 91 6.48 -11.78 -15.84
CA LEU A 91 6.54 -10.41 -15.36
C LEU A 91 8.03 -10.12 -15.32
N GLU A 92 8.62 -10.05 -16.51
CA GLU A 92 9.74 -9.18 -16.73
C GLU A 92 9.22 -7.83 -16.24
N PHE A 93 9.60 -7.48 -15.01
CA PHE A 93 9.92 -6.11 -14.71
C PHE A 93 11.12 -5.76 -15.58
N ASN A 94 10.91 -5.73 -16.90
CA ASN A 94 11.51 -4.76 -17.79
C ASN A 94 11.04 -3.44 -17.18
N SER A 95 11.75 -3.02 -16.15
CA SER A 95 11.89 -1.62 -15.88
C SER A 95 12.71 -1.17 -17.09
N PRO A 96 12.11 -0.56 -18.14
CA PRO A 96 12.95 0.24 -18.99
C PRO A 96 13.71 1.13 -18.01
N LYS A 97 15.04 1.18 -18.15
CA LYS A 97 15.85 2.27 -17.58
C LYS A 97 15.45 3.56 -18.31
N GLN A 98 14.16 3.87 -18.34
CA GLN A 98 13.66 5.14 -18.75
C GLN A 98 14.18 6.07 -17.67
N GLN A 99 15.18 6.83 -18.08
CA GLN A 99 15.77 7.91 -17.33
C GLN A 99 14.64 8.93 -17.10
N PHE A 100 13.84 8.69 -16.06
CA PHE A 100 12.89 9.68 -15.60
C PHE A 100 13.73 10.88 -15.18
N THR A 101 13.46 12.03 -15.77
CA THR A 101 13.96 13.31 -15.25
C THR A 101 13.65 13.33 -13.76
N SER A 102 14.68 13.35 -12.92
CA SER A 102 14.51 13.38 -11.48
C SER A 102 13.56 14.52 -11.13
N LEU A 103 12.43 14.19 -10.50
CA LEU A 103 11.51 15.21 -10.00
C LEU A 103 12.28 16.07 -9.00
N ASP A 104 12.52 17.32 -9.36
CA ASP A 104 13.20 18.26 -8.50
C ASP A 104 12.24 18.81 -7.44
N LYS A 105 12.82 19.27 -6.33
CA LYS A 105 12.06 19.85 -5.21
C LYS A 105 11.18 21.02 -5.65
N PHE A 106 11.64 21.85 -6.59
CA PHE A 106 10.87 23.01 -7.06
C PHE A 106 9.63 22.57 -7.83
N SER A 107 9.75 21.59 -8.73
CA SER A 107 8.60 21.03 -9.44
C SER A 107 7.57 20.39 -8.52
N VAL A 108 8.01 19.67 -7.48
CA VAL A 108 7.09 19.08 -6.49
C VAL A 108 6.40 20.17 -5.66
N ASN A 109 7.11 21.18 -5.19
CA ASN A 109 6.51 22.29 -4.45
C ASN A 109 5.51 23.07 -5.32
N SER A 110 5.86 23.36 -6.57
CA SER A 110 4.97 24.05 -7.51
C SER A 110 3.72 23.23 -7.85
N ALA A 111 3.84 21.90 -7.96
CA ALA A 111 2.68 21.02 -8.11
C ALA A 111 1.85 20.94 -6.83
N ALA A 112 2.50 20.97 -5.66
CA ALA A 112 1.84 20.98 -4.36
C ALA A 112 1.05 22.27 -4.11
N GLU A 113 1.56 23.41 -4.56
CA GLU A 113 0.82 24.68 -4.56
C GLU A 113 -0.43 24.61 -5.43
N ALA A 114 -0.33 24.01 -6.63
CA ALA A 114 -1.49 23.75 -7.48
C ALA A 114 -2.50 22.80 -6.81
N GLY A 115 -2.01 21.77 -6.10
CA GLY A 115 -2.86 20.87 -5.31
C GLY A 115 -3.59 21.59 -4.17
N ARG A 116 -2.91 22.48 -3.45
CA ARG A 116 -3.52 23.35 -2.42
C ARG A 116 -4.56 24.29 -3.01
N LEU A 117 -4.29 24.87 -4.18
CA LEU A 117 -5.24 25.71 -4.88
C LEU A 117 -6.51 24.93 -5.25
N GLN A 118 -6.36 23.69 -5.73
CA GLN A 118 -7.49 22.83 -6.05
C GLN A 118 -8.35 22.52 -4.82
N MET A 119 -7.74 22.33 -3.65
CA MET A 119 -8.50 22.18 -2.40
C MET A 119 -9.23 23.47 -1.98
N LYS A 120 -8.60 24.64 -2.13
CA LYS A 120 -9.28 25.93 -1.87
C LYS A 120 -10.51 26.13 -2.76
N VAL A 121 -10.45 25.64 -4.00
CA VAL A 121 -11.62 25.64 -4.90
C VAL A 121 -12.74 24.77 -4.32
N THR A 122 -12.43 23.57 -3.81
CA THR A 122 -13.40 22.72 -3.12
C THR A 122 -14.01 23.43 -1.90
N ASP A 123 -13.20 24.08 -1.06
CA ASP A 123 -13.69 24.84 0.11
C ASP A 123 -14.66 25.97 -0.29
N THR A 124 -14.35 26.64 -1.40
CA THR A 124 -15.21 27.70 -1.95
C THR A 124 -16.55 27.12 -2.40
N ILE A 125 -16.53 25.95 -3.07
CA ILE A 125 -17.76 25.27 -3.49
C ILE A 125 -18.59 24.86 -2.27
N GLU A 126 -17.98 24.28 -1.23
CA GLU A 126 -18.68 23.92 0.00
C GLU A 126 -19.36 25.13 0.66
N THR A 127 -18.64 26.25 0.72
CA THR A 127 -19.17 27.52 1.25
C THR A 127 -20.34 28.03 0.40
N GLN A 128 -20.24 27.96 -0.92
CA GLN A 128 -21.31 28.39 -1.83
C GLN A 128 -22.55 27.50 -1.68
N LEU A 129 -22.38 26.19 -1.55
CA LEU A 129 -23.49 25.27 -1.29
C LEU A 129 -24.21 25.64 0.00
N PHE A 130 -23.46 25.97 1.06
CA PHE A 130 -24.03 26.43 2.33
C PHE A 130 -24.82 27.74 2.18
N VAL A 131 -24.22 28.77 1.55
CA VAL A 131 -24.86 30.08 1.35
C VAL A 131 -26.13 29.97 0.51
N HIS A 132 -26.15 29.07 -0.47
CA HIS A 132 -27.32 28.82 -1.30
C HIS A 132 -28.34 27.84 -0.68
N ASN A 133 -28.19 27.49 0.60
CA ASN A 133 -29.05 26.55 1.32
C ASN A 133 -29.18 25.16 0.65
N ILE A 134 -28.12 24.71 -0.02
CA ILE A 134 -28.07 23.39 -0.65
C ILE A 134 -27.56 22.39 0.37
N PHE A 135 -28.50 21.79 1.10
CA PHE A 135 -28.22 20.78 2.12
C PHE A 135 -28.65 19.38 1.67
N VAL A 136 -28.09 18.37 2.34
CA VAL A 136 -28.60 17.00 2.21
C VAL A 136 -30.02 16.95 2.78
N LEU A 137 -30.97 16.41 2.01
CA LEU A 137 -32.36 16.29 2.42
C LEU A 137 -32.48 15.51 3.74
N PRO A 138 -33.10 16.08 4.80
CA PRO A 138 -33.33 15.38 6.06
C PRO A 138 -34.12 14.09 5.86
N GLY A 139 -33.78 13.03 6.61
CA GLY A 139 -34.44 11.72 6.50
C GLY A 139 -34.07 10.89 5.26
N SER A 140 -33.30 11.44 4.31
CA SER A 140 -32.73 10.66 3.21
C SER A 140 -31.63 9.71 3.70
N SER A 141 -31.37 8.63 2.95
CA SER A 141 -30.27 7.70 3.26
C SER A 141 -28.91 8.41 3.36
N ARG A 142 -28.71 9.51 2.59
CA ARG A 142 -27.49 10.32 2.66
C ARG A 142 -27.38 11.08 3.99
N ALA A 143 -28.50 11.63 4.49
CA ALA A 143 -28.52 12.31 5.79
C ALA A 143 -28.22 11.32 6.93
N THR A 144 -28.85 10.15 6.92
CA THR A 144 -28.59 9.11 7.92
C THR A 144 -27.14 8.61 7.86
N HIS A 145 -26.60 8.40 6.67
CA HIS A 145 -25.20 8.03 6.51
C HIS A 145 -24.25 9.09 7.08
N ALA A 146 -24.49 10.38 6.80
CA ALA A 146 -23.65 11.46 7.33
C ALA A 146 -23.71 11.55 8.87
N LEU A 147 -24.83 11.21 9.50
CA LEU A 147 -24.98 11.17 10.96
C LEU A 147 -24.26 9.97 11.60
N VAL A 148 -24.21 8.82 10.93
CA VAL A 148 -23.54 7.61 11.43
C VAL A 148 -22.02 7.70 11.23
N PHE A 149 -21.58 8.28 10.12
CA PHE A 149 -20.17 8.42 9.74
C PHE A 149 -19.71 9.86 9.93
N THR A 150 -19.92 10.42 11.12
CA THR A 150 -19.43 11.76 11.46
C THR A 150 -17.91 11.79 11.49
N SER A 151 -17.31 12.71 10.74
CA SER A 151 -15.86 12.87 10.68
C SER A 151 -15.33 13.57 11.93
N THR A 152 -14.30 13.00 12.56
CA THR A 152 -13.53 13.71 13.58
C THR A 152 -12.62 14.77 12.95
N ALA A 153 -12.20 15.78 13.71
CA ALA A 153 -11.26 16.79 13.22
C ALA A 153 -9.94 16.19 12.72
N GLU A 154 -9.47 15.10 13.35
CA GLU A 154 -8.29 14.35 12.90
C GLU A 154 -8.52 13.69 11.53
N SER A 155 -9.68 13.04 11.33
CA SER A 155 -10.03 12.39 10.06
C SER A 155 -10.23 13.40 8.95
N ASP A 156 -10.81 14.57 9.25
CA ASP A 156 -10.96 15.67 8.29
C ASP A 156 -9.60 16.21 7.86
N LYS A 157 -8.71 16.49 8.82
CA LYS A 157 -7.34 16.92 8.50
C LYS A 157 -6.61 15.90 7.64
N MET A 158 -6.63 14.62 8.02
CA MET A 158 -6.00 13.54 7.25
C MET A 158 -6.57 13.45 5.83
N SER A 159 -7.89 13.59 5.69
CA SER A 159 -8.57 13.54 4.39
C SER A 159 -8.16 14.73 3.51
N ARG A 160 -8.11 15.94 4.08
CA ARG A 160 -7.68 17.15 3.36
C ARG A 160 -6.22 17.06 2.92
N ASP A 161 -5.33 16.63 3.80
CA ASP A 161 -3.91 16.44 3.49
C ASP A 161 -3.74 15.39 2.36
N ALA A 162 -4.44 14.26 2.44
CA ALA A 162 -4.42 13.22 1.41
C ALA A 162 -4.97 13.70 0.06
N MET A 163 -6.00 14.55 0.05
CA MET A 163 -6.54 15.13 -1.17
C MET A 163 -5.56 16.13 -1.82
N ILE A 164 -4.85 16.93 -1.02
CA ILE A 164 -3.77 17.79 -1.53
C ILE A 164 -2.68 16.93 -2.18
N GLU A 165 -2.27 15.83 -1.57
CA GLU A 165 -1.31 14.89 -2.17
C GLU A 165 -1.84 14.33 -3.50
N ALA A 166 -3.09 13.88 -3.54
CA ALA A 166 -3.68 13.31 -4.75
C ALA A 166 -3.75 14.32 -5.91
N TYR A 167 -4.10 15.57 -5.63
CA TYR A 167 -4.05 16.65 -6.63
C TYR A 167 -2.63 17.00 -7.05
N THR A 168 -1.70 17.04 -6.10
CA THR A 168 -0.28 17.28 -6.38
C THR A 168 0.27 16.23 -7.35
N VAL A 169 0.03 14.95 -7.08
CA VAL A 169 0.48 13.86 -7.95
C VAL A 169 -0.21 13.95 -9.31
N THR A 170 -1.50 14.29 -9.35
CA THR A 170 -2.22 14.53 -10.62
C THR A 170 -1.51 15.61 -11.46
N GLU A 171 -1.09 16.71 -10.83
CA GLU A 171 -0.38 17.79 -11.51
C GLU A 171 1.02 17.39 -11.97
N ILE A 172 1.76 16.62 -11.17
CA ILE A 172 3.06 16.08 -11.57
C ILE A 172 2.89 15.17 -12.80
N VAL A 173 1.93 14.25 -12.77
CA VAL A 173 1.66 13.33 -13.89
C VAL A 173 1.37 14.09 -15.18
N LYS A 174 0.59 15.17 -15.11
CA LYS A 174 0.31 16.03 -16.27
C LYS A 174 1.55 16.77 -16.76
N ARG A 175 2.28 17.46 -15.87
CA ARG A 175 3.44 18.31 -16.22
C ARG A 175 4.58 17.52 -16.85
N PHE A 176 4.82 16.31 -16.35
CA PHE A 176 5.90 15.44 -16.81
C PHE A 176 5.44 14.38 -17.82
N ASN A 177 4.16 14.41 -18.22
CA ASN A 177 3.55 13.47 -19.15
C ASN A 177 3.83 11.99 -18.77
N ILE A 178 3.66 11.68 -17.47
CA ILE A 178 3.94 10.35 -16.92
C ILE A 178 2.81 9.40 -17.31
N LYS A 179 3.14 8.22 -17.85
CA LYS A 179 2.12 7.22 -18.18
C LYS A 179 1.50 6.63 -16.91
N PRO A 180 0.19 6.32 -16.88
CA PRO A 180 -0.49 5.78 -15.70
C PRO A 180 0.20 4.57 -15.05
N LYS A 181 0.79 3.68 -15.86
CA LYS A 181 1.51 2.49 -15.41
C LYS A 181 2.83 2.78 -14.68
N ASP A 182 3.40 3.96 -14.89
CA ASP A 182 4.72 4.34 -14.37
C ASP A 182 4.63 5.26 -13.15
N VAL A 183 3.45 5.86 -12.89
CA VAL A 183 3.21 6.81 -11.79
C VAL A 183 3.70 6.27 -10.46
N GLN A 184 3.30 5.06 -10.07
CA GLN A 184 3.69 4.51 -8.77
C GLN A 184 5.21 4.34 -8.64
N ARG A 185 5.90 3.95 -9.72
CA ARG A 185 7.36 3.81 -9.73
C ARG A 185 8.01 5.17 -9.56
N THR A 186 7.57 6.17 -10.32
CA THR A 186 8.13 7.53 -10.28
C THR A 186 7.90 8.19 -8.91
N MET A 187 6.70 8.08 -8.33
CA MET A 187 6.40 8.71 -7.04
C MET A 187 7.17 8.09 -5.87
N LYS A 188 7.61 6.82 -5.98
CA LYS A 188 8.45 6.18 -4.96
C LYS A 188 9.89 6.71 -4.92
N GLN A 189 10.36 7.34 -5.99
CA GLN A 189 11.74 7.82 -6.10
C GLN A 189 11.96 9.17 -5.40
N PHE A 190 10.89 9.88 -5.03
CA PHE A 190 10.97 11.23 -4.48
C PHE A 190 10.76 11.24 -2.96
N ASN A 191 11.54 12.08 -2.26
CA ASN A 191 11.46 12.24 -0.81
C ASN A 191 10.75 13.55 -0.44
N LEU A 192 9.71 13.48 0.39
CA LEU A 192 8.94 14.64 0.83
C LEU A 192 9.62 15.50 1.91
N LYS A 193 10.69 15.04 2.57
CA LYS A 193 11.28 15.66 3.78
C LYS A 193 11.63 17.15 3.63
N ASP A 194 11.85 17.63 2.42
CA ASP A 194 12.21 19.03 2.15
C ASP A 194 11.18 19.79 1.32
N THR A 195 9.93 19.31 1.26
CA THR A 195 8.84 19.93 0.51
C THR A 195 7.79 20.53 1.41
N ILE A 196 6.87 21.33 0.85
CA ILE A 196 5.71 21.86 1.56
C ILE A 196 4.70 20.77 1.99
N LEU A 197 4.91 19.52 1.56
CA LEU A 197 4.12 18.35 1.91
C LEU A 197 4.70 17.57 3.09
N SER A 198 5.89 17.93 3.60
CA SER A 198 6.57 17.17 4.67
C SER A 198 5.71 17.00 5.93
N GLY A 199 4.95 18.03 6.29
CA GLY A 199 4.07 18.05 7.46
C GLY A 199 2.74 17.31 7.30
N MET A 200 2.44 16.78 6.10
CA MET A 200 1.24 15.98 5.84
C MET A 200 1.41 14.51 6.22
N CYS A 201 2.66 14.10 6.47
CA CYS A 201 2.97 12.74 6.86
C CYS A 201 2.69 12.48 8.33
N THR A 202 1.95 11.41 8.61
CA THR A 202 1.78 10.90 9.96
C THR A 202 3.13 10.43 10.51
N ALA A 203 3.52 10.95 11.68
CA ALA A 203 4.70 10.47 12.39
C ALA A 203 4.48 9.04 12.92
N ASP A 204 5.55 8.26 12.99
CA ASP A 204 5.50 6.98 13.69
C ASP A 204 5.27 7.21 15.19
N PRO A 205 4.39 6.41 15.85
CA PRO A 205 4.14 6.57 17.27
C PRO A 205 5.39 6.18 18.07
N VAL A 206 5.60 6.87 19.20
CA VAL A 206 6.69 6.56 20.13
C VAL A 206 6.21 5.49 21.11
N CYS A 207 6.93 4.37 21.16
CA CYS A 207 6.66 3.30 22.12
C CYS A 207 7.43 3.56 23.41
N ASP A 208 6.75 4.09 24.42
CA ASP A 208 7.33 4.29 25.74
C ASP A 208 7.48 2.95 26.50
N GLU A 209 8.28 2.93 27.57
CA GLU A 209 8.52 1.71 28.36
C GLU A 209 7.22 1.12 28.93
N LYS A 210 6.27 2.00 29.28
CA LYS A 210 4.96 1.59 29.80
C LYS A 210 4.15 0.82 28.75
N THR A 211 4.12 1.30 27.51
CA THR A 211 3.43 0.62 26.40
C THR A 211 4.12 -0.68 26.05
N ILE A 212 5.46 -0.71 26.01
CA ILE A 212 6.22 -1.92 25.70
C ILE A 212 6.01 -3.01 26.75
N ARG A 213 5.95 -2.64 28.03
CA ARG A 213 5.74 -3.59 29.14
C ARG A 213 4.27 -3.84 29.47
N SER A 214 3.35 -3.19 28.75
CA SER A 214 1.91 -3.37 28.96
C SER A 214 1.50 -4.80 28.62
N PRO A 215 0.72 -5.48 29.46
CA PRO A 215 0.14 -6.78 29.09
C PRO A 215 -1.01 -6.65 28.06
N TYR A 216 -1.44 -5.43 27.74
CA TYR A 216 -2.55 -5.16 26.83
C TYR A 216 -2.11 -4.35 25.61
N ARG A 217 -2.80 -4.56 24.49
CA ARG A 217 -2.61 -3.81 23.24
C ARG A 217 -3.17 -2.39 23.36
N THR A 218 -2.56 -1.45 22.65
CA THR A 218 -3.11 -0.11 22.46
C THR A 218 -4.43 -0.18 21.68
N LEU A 219 -5.35 0.76 21.95
CA LEU A 219 -6.65 0.80 21.30
C LEU A 219 -6.57 1.01 19.78
N ASP A 220 -5.56 1.76 19.35
CA ASP A 220 -5.31 2.05 17.95
C ASP A 220 -4.36 1.05 17.29
N GLY A 221 -3.84 0.05 18.00
CA GLY A 221 -2.90 -0.94 17.46
C GLY A 221 -1.45 -0.47 17.30
N SER A 222 -1.13 0.77 17.73
CA SER A 222 0.24 1.27 17.77
C SER A 222 1.15 0.39 18.65
N CYS A 223 2.44 0.33 18.32
CA CYS A 223 3.46 -0.39 19.09
C CYS A 223 3.26 -1.90 19.23
N ASN A 224 2.34 -2.50 18.46
CA ASN A 224 2.25 -3.96 18.34
C ASN A 224 3.55 -4.55 17.78
N ASN A 225 4.18 -3.84 16.83
CA ASN A 225 5.54 -4.08 16.39
C ASN A 225 6.47 -2.97 16.90
N ILE A 226 7.38 -3.30 17.83
CA ILE A 226 8.27 -2.32 18.46
C ILE A 226 9.25 -1.69 17.44
N GLN A 227 9.67 -2.45 16.43
CA GLN A 227 10.58 -1.95 15.39
C GLN A 227 9.85 -1.08 14.35
N ARG A 228 8.54 -1.31 14.17
CA ARG A 228 7.67 -0.59 13.23
C ARG A 228 6.36 -0.20 13.92
N PRO A 229 6.39 0.83 14.79
CA PRO A 229 5.27 1.14 15.68
C PRO A 229 3.94 1.44 15.00
N SER A 230 3.96 1.87 13.74
CA SER A 230 2.76 2.18 12.93
C SER A 230 2.13 0.96 12.24
N TRP A 231 2.78 -0.21 12.24
CA TRP A 231 2.26 -1.40 11.55
C TRP A 231 1.04 -1.97 12.26
N GLY A 232 -0.06 -2.06 11.53
CA GLY A 232 -1.36 -2.50 12.07
C GLY A 232 -2.09 -1.42 12.88
N LYS A 233 -1.53 -0.20 12.96
CA LYS A 233 -2.20 0.93 13.61
C LYS A 233 -3.41 1.38 12.78
N SER A 234 -4.51 1.75 13.44
CA SER A 234 -5.68 2.36 12.81
C SER A 234 -5.34 3.75 12.23
N LEU A 235 -6.19 4.21 11.31
CA LEU A 235 -6.00 5.46 10.57
C LEU A 235 -4.66 5.48 9.80
N THR A 236 -4.27 4.33 9.24
CA THR A 236 -3.12 4.19 8.35
C THR A 236 -3.56 3.61 7.00
N GLN A 237 -2.76 3.85 5.97
CA GLN A 237 -3.05 3.37 4.62
C GLN A 237 -3.00 1.83 4.54
N PHE A 238 -3.91 1.24 3.77
CA PHE A 238 -3.83 -0.17 3.42
C PHE A 238 -2.60 -0.45 2.55
N GLN A 239 -1.86 -1.51 2.89
CA GLN A 239 -0.79 -2.03 2.05
C GLN A 239 -1.38 -2.69 0.80
N ARG A 240 -0.68 -2.56 -0.33
CA ARG A 240 -1.08 -3.18 -1.60
C ARG A 240 -0.01 -4.15 -2.06
N ALA A 241 -0.39 -5.40 -2.29
CA ALA A 241 0.50 -6.42 -2.86
C ALA A 241 0.81 -6.14 -4.35
N LEU A 242 -0.09 -5.47 -5.06
CA LEU A 242 0.08 -5.09 -6.47
C LEU A 242 -0.13 -3.58 -6.67
N PRO A 243 0.49 -3.00 -7.70
CA PRO A 243 0.19 -1.64 -8.15
C PRO A 243 -1.30 -1.37 -8.35
N SER A 244 -1.73 -0.15 -8.01
CA SER A 244 -3.08 0.31 -8.33
C SER A 244 -3.23 0.53 -9.84
N ALA A 245 -4.43 0.26 -10.36
CA ALA A 245 -4.75 0.37 -11.79
C ALA A 245 -5.80 1.47 -12.06
N TYR A 246 -5.47 2.71 -11.70
CA TYR A 246 -6.31 3.88 -11.99
C TYR A 246 -6.17 4.32 -13.45
N ALA A 247 -7.20 4.96 -14.02
CA ALA A 247 -7.17 5.41 -15.41
C ALA A 247 -6.10 6.50 -15.65
N ASP A 248 -5.88 7.36 -14.66
CA ASP A 248 -4.85 8.41 -14.65
C ASP A 248 -3.57 7.98 -13.89
N GLY A 249 -3.55 6.77 -13.33
CA GLY A 249 -2.47 6.28 -12.47
C GLY A 249 -2.47 6.87 -11.04
N VAL A 250 -3.45 7.71 -10.68
CA VAL A 250 -3.49 8.43 -9.41
C VAL A 250 -4.76 8.13 -8.62
N ARG A 251 -5.94 8.53 -9.13
CA ARG A 251 -7.21 8.47 -8.39
C ARG A 251 -8.44 8.24 -9.25
N THR A 252 -8.37 8.49 -10.56
CA THR A 252 -9.55 8.36 -11.43
C THR A 252 -9.93 6.89 -11.57
N PRO A 253 -11.22 6.52 -11.38
CA PRO A 253 -11.69 5.15 -11.55
C PRO A 253 -11.19 4.52 -12.84
N ARG A 254 -10.87 3.22 -12.77
CA ARG A 254 -10.34 2.46 -13.89
C ARG A 254 -11.30 2.52 -15.09
N ARG A 255 -10.75 2.54 -16.29
CA ARG A 255 -11.48 2.38 -17.56
C ARG A 255 -11.34 0.97 -18.11
N ALA A 256 -12.24 0.58 -19.01
CA ALA A 256 -12.15 -0.69 -19.72
C ALA A 256 -10.84 -0.76 -20.53
N LYS A 257 -10.40 -1.97 -20.88
CA LYS A 257 -9.13 -2.18 -21.61
C LYS A 257 -9.09 -1.46 -22.96
N ASN A 258 -10.24 -1.21 -23.56
CA ASN A 258 -10.40 -0.47 -24.82
C ASN A 258 -10.49 1.07 -24.62
N GLY A 259 -10.37 1.57 -23.38
CA GLY A 259 -10.50 2.99 -23.04
C GLY A 259 -11.93 3.46 -22.76
N GLY A 260 -12.94 2.61 -22.98
CA GLY A 260 -14.35 2.90 -22.69
C GLY A 260 -14.70 2.87 -21.20
N GLU A 261 -15.98 3.09 -20.90
CA GLU A 261 -16.52 2.90 -19.56
C GLU A 261 -16.48 1.42 -19.16
N LEU A 262 -16.41 1.16 -17.85
CA LEU A 262 -16.51 -0.21 -17.35
C LEU A 262 -17.96 -0.72 -17.53
N PRO A 263 -18.16 -2.00 -17.89
CA PRO A 263 -19.49 -2.62 -17.93
C PRO A 263 -20.21 -2.59 -16.58
#